data_AF-X1K835-F1
#
_entry.id   AF-X1K835-F1
#
_cell.length_a   1.000
_cell.length_b   1.000
_cell.length_c   1.000
_cell.angle_alpha   90.00
_cell.angle_beta   90.00
_cell.angle_gamma   90.00
#
_symmetry.space_group_name_H-M   'P 1'
#
loop_
_entity.id
_entity.type
_entity.pdbx_description
1 polymer ?
#
loop_
_entity_poly.entity_id
_entity_poly.type
_entity_poly.pdbx_seq_one_letter_code
_entity_poly.pdbx_strand_id
1 'polypeptide(L)'
;ALDISSTDAEQASQIALLIDDSKLKETLLSEILFKCVKGEPLLAIKISNLIEDLTLRILVLFEICSALLAQNNKSKVLELLQLILKTLL
;
A
#
# COMPACT_ATOMS: atom_id res chain seq x y z
N ALA A 1 17.92 -3.02 -8.40
CA ALA A 1 16.51 -3.15 -7.98
C ALA A 1 15.67 -3.02 -9.24
N LEU A 2 14.61 -3.83 -9.43
CA LEU A 2 13.66 -3.55 -10.51
C LEU A 2 12.99 -2.21 -10.22
N ASP A 3 13.30 -1.23 -11.05
CA ASP A 3 12.69 0.09 -11.02
C ASP A 3 11.31 -0.06 -11.67
N ILE A 4 10.29 -0.38 -10.87
CA ILE A 4 8.93 -0.45 -11.38
C ILE A 4 8.36 0.95 -11.41
N SER A 5 7.93 1.36 -12.60
CA SER A 5 7.19 2.60 -12.80
C SER A 5 5.80 2.53 -12.15
N SER A 6 5.14 3.68 -11.97
CA SER A 6 3.74 3.77 -11.55
C SER A 6 2.83 2.84 -12.34
N THR A 7 3.07 2.78 -13.64
CA THR A 7 2.29 1.97 -14.59
C THR A 7 2.49 0.48 -14.31
N ASP A 8 3.72 0.07 -14.00
CA ASP A 8 4.01 -1.33 -13.67
C ASP A 8 3.39 -1.74 -12.34
N ALA A 9 3.35 -0.85 -11.34
CA ALA A 9 2.73 -1.13 -10.05
C ALA A 9 1.19 -1.21 -10.12
N GLU A 10 0.54 -0.34 -10.91
CA GLU A 10 -0.90 -0.44 -11.17
C GLU A 10 -1.26 -1.73 -11.93
N GLN A 11 -0.47 -2.12 -12.94
CA GLN A 11 -0.70 -3.37 -13.67
C GLN A 11 -0.44 -4.60 -12.80
N ALA A 12 0.66 -4.61 -12.04
CA ALA A 12 1.01 -5.73 -11.17
C ALA A 12 -0.05 -5.95 -10.08
N SER A 13 -0.64 -4.87 -9.54
CA SER A 13 -1.72 -4.99 -8.56
C SER A 13 -3.01 -5.55 -9.17
N GLN A 14 -3.33 -5.21 -10.42
CA GLN A 14 -4.43 -5.86 -11.15
C GLN A 14 -4.16 -7.35 -11.40
N ILE A 15 -2.93 -7.73 -11.74
CA ILE A 15 -2.54 -9.14 -11.90
C ILE A 15 -2.68 -9.90 -10.57
N ALA A 16 -2.28 -9.28 -9.45
CA ALA A 16 -2.42 -9.89 -8.13
C ALA A 16 -3.88 -10.25 -7.79
N LEU A 17 -4.84 -9.41 -8.21
CA LEU A 17 -6.27 -9.68 -8.00
C LEU A 17 -6.80 -10.89 -8.77
N LEU A 18 -6.07 -11.38 -9.77
CA LEU A 18 -6.42 -12.60 -10.53
C LEU A 18 -5.92 -13.89 -9.85
N ILE A 19 -5.20 -13.78 -8.73
CA ILE A 19 -4.68 -14.92 -7.98
C ILE A 19 -5.74 -15.41 -7.00
N ASP A 20 -6.21 -16.65 -7.20
CA ASP A 20 -7.21 -17.28 -6.33
C ASP A 20 -6.67 -17.61 -4.94
N ASP A 21 -5.39 -17.96 -4.83
CA ASP A 21 -4.74 -18.22 -3.54
C ASP A 21 -4.55 -16.89 -2.78
N SER A 22 -5.30 -16.73 -1.69
CA SER A 22 -5.31 -15.48 -0.91
C SER A 22 -3.94 -15.12 -0.35
N LYS A 23 -3.14 -16.11 0.07
CA LYS A 23 -1.82 -15.87 0.64
C LYS A 23 -0.83 -15.40 -0.42
N LEU A 24 -0.87 -16.01 -1.61
CA LEU A 24 -0.05 -15.57 -2.74
C LEU A 24 -0.47 -14.18 -3.24
N LYS A 25 -1.79 -13.92 -3.33
CA LYS A 25 -2.34 -12.59 -3.64
C LYS A 25 -1.80 -11.51 -2.70
N GLU A 26 -1.91 -11.73 -1.38
CA GLU A 26 -1.44 -10.77 -0.37
C GLU A 26 0.07 -10.59 -0.35
N THR A 27 0.81 -11.68 -0.58
CA THR A 27 2.28 -11.61 -0.70
C THR A 27 2.68 -10.70 -1.87
N LEU A 28 2.07 -10.90 -3.04
CA LEU A 28 2.37 -10.10 -4.22
C LEU A 28 1.96 -8.64 -4.04
N LEU A 29 0.77 -8.37 -3.50
CA LEU A 29 0.34 -7.00 -3.18
C LEU A 29 1.33 -6.30 -2.25
N SER A 30 1.82 -7.00 -1.22
CA SER A 30 2.81 -6.47 -0.27
C SER A 30 4.15 -6.15 -0.93
N GLU A 31 4.62 -6.98 -1.86
CA GLU A 31 5.86 -6.72 -2.61
C GLU A 31 5.73 -5.50 -3.53
N ILE A 32 4.59 -5.35 -4.21
CA ILE A 32 4.31 -4.18 -5.06
C ILE A 32 4.32 -2.92 -4.20
N LEU A 33 3.63 -2.95 -3.06
CA LEU A 33 3.60 -1.86 -2.09
C LEU A 33 4.99 -1.46 -1.61
N PHE A 34 5.81 -2.42 -1.21
CA PHE A 34 7.17 -2.15 -0.74
C PHE A 34 8.01 -1.40 -1.78
N LYS A 35 7.81 -1.72 -3.06
CA LYS A 35 8.54 -1.09 -4.17
C LYS A 35 8.00 0.30 -4.49
N CYS A 36 6.70 0.55 -4.43
CA CYS A 36 6.13 1.86 -4.79
C CYS A 36 5.99 2.84 -3.62
N VAL A 37 5.97 2.39 -2.35
CA VAL A 37 5.61 3.23 -1.18
C VAL A 37 6.49 4.46 -1.01
N LYS A 38 7.80 4.37 -1.33
CA LYS A 38 8.75 5.49 -1.16
C LYS A 38 8.65 6.55 -2.26
N GLY A 39 8.35 6.14 -3.49
CA GLY A 39 8.25 7.04 -4.65
C GLY A 39 6.84 7.56 -4.88
N GLU A 40 5.84 6.71 -4.66
CA GLU A 40 4.45 6.95 -5.04
C GLU A 40 3.47 6.57 -3.91
N PRO A 41 3.49 7.30 -2.78
CA PRO A 41 2.68 6.94 -1.62
C PRO A 41 1.18 7.00 -1.90
N LEU A 42 0.72 7.83 -2.84
CA LEU A 42 -0.70 7.87 -3.22
C LEU A 42 -1.14 6.59 -3.95
N LEU A 43 -0.28 6.02 -4.80
CA LEU A 43 -0.54 4.73 -5.43
C LEU A 43 -0.54 3.63 -4.37
N ALA A 44 0.40 3.67 -3.43
CA ALA A 44 0.45 2.72 -2.32
C ALA A 44 -0.85 2.73 -1.48
N ILE A 45 -1.48 3.89 -1.26
CA ILE A 45 -2.80 3.96 -0.59
C ILE A 45 -3.88 3.23 -1.40
N LYS A 46 -3.88 3.34 -2.73
CA LYS A 46 -4.87 2.62 -3.56
C LYS A 46 -4.68 1.11 -3.46
N ILE A 47 -3.43 0.65 -3.56
CA ILE A 47 -3.09 -0.77 -3.55
C ILE A 47 -3.34 -1.39 -2.16
N SER A 48 -3.08 -0.66 -1.07
CA SER A 48 -3.32 -1.18 0.29
C SER A 48 -4.80 -1.49 0.56
N ASN A 49 -5.74 -0.82 -0.11
CA ASN A 49 -7.16 -1.13 -0.02
C ASN A 49 -7.54 -2.49 -0.64
N LEU A 50 -6.65 -3.09 -1.43
CA LEU A 50 -6.83 -4.43 -2.01
C LEU A 50 -6.43 -5.56 -1.05
N ILE A 51 -5.76 -5.24 0.06
CA ILE A 51 -5.38 -6.21 1.08
C ILE A 51 -6.59 -6.51 1.97
N GLU A 52 -6.97 -7.79 2.03
CA GLU A 52 -8.12 -8.28 2.81
C GLU A 52 -7.75 -8.50 4.27
N ASP A 53 -6.56 -9.04 4.55
CA ASP A 53 -6.04 -9.15 5.91
C ASP A 53 -5.89 -7.76 6.54
N LEU A 54 -6.72 -7.51 7.55
CA LEU A 54 -6.80 -6.22 8.21
C LEU A 54 -5.48 -5.84 8.91
N THR A 55 -4.80 -6.81 9.52
CA THR A 55 -3.55 -6.58 10.25
C THR A 55 -2.46 -6.14 9.29
N LEU A 56 -2.31 -6.86 8.18
CA LEU A 56 -1.37 -6.56 7.12
C LEU A 56 -1.67 -5.20 6.48
N ARG A 57 -2.95 -4.90 6.20
CA ARG A 57 -3.36 -3.60 5.67
C ARG A 57 -2.98 -2.45 6.59
N ILE A 58 -3.20 -2.59 7.90
CA ILE A 58 -2.81 -1.56 8.88
C ILE A 58 -1.29 -1.36 8.91
N LEU A 59 -0.51 -2.44 8.92
CA LEU A 59 0.96 -2.37 8.88
C LEU A 59 1.44 -1.59 7.64
N VAL A 60 0.89 -1.91 6.47
CA VAL A 60 1.19 -1.21 5.22
C VAL A 60 0.82 0.28 5.30
N LEU A 61 -0.34 0.62 5.86
CA LEU A 61 -0.77 2.01 6.00
C LEU A 61 0.21 2.83 6.90
N PHE A 62 0.81 2.21 7.92
CA PHE A 62 1.86 2.85 8.72
C PHE A 62 3.18 3.06 7.94
N GLU A 63 3.57 2.11 7.09
CA GLU A 63 4.71 2.29 6.18
C GLU A 63 4.48 3.46 5.21
N ILE A 64 3.26 3.58 4.68
CA ILE A 64 2.87 4.71 3.82
C ILE A 64 2.93 6.04 4.60
N CYS A 65 2.44 6.09 5.84
CA CYS A 65 2.59 7.25 6.71
C CYS A 65 4.07 7.67 6.83
N SER A 66 4.97 6.71 7.03
CA SER A 66 6.40 6.95 7.16
C SER A 66 7.00 7.54 5.88
N ALA A 67 6.62 7.02 4.71
CA ALA A 67 7.05 7.55 3.41
C ALA A 67 6.51 8.97 3.16
N LEU A 68 5.23 9.22 3.44
CA LEU A 68 4.62 10.56 3.32
C LEU A 68 5.29 11.58 4.24
N LEU A 69 5.66 11.17 5.47
CA LEU A 69 6.36 12.02 6.42
C LEU A 69 7.77 12.38 5.91
N ALA A 70 8.49 11.42 5.31
CA ALA A 70 9.79 11.67 4.68
C ALA A 70 9.68 12.65 3.50
N GLN A 71 8.53 12.69 2.82
CA GLN A 71 8.20 13.66 1.78
C GLN A 71 7.60 14.97 2.33
N ASN A 72 7.62 15.18 3.65
CA ASN A 72 7.05 16.33 4.37
C ASN A 72 5.53 16.55 4.12
N ASN A 73 4.80 15.51 3.73
CA ASN A 73 3.35 15.56 3.46
C ASN A 73 2.53 15.27 4.72
N LYS A 74 2.64 16.16 5.71
CA LYS A 74 2.02 15.98 7.05
C LYS A 74 0.49 15.91 7.02
N SER A 75 -0.16 16.65 6.12
CA SER A 75 -1.64 16.63 6.00
C SER A 75 -2.12 15.23 5.62
N LYS A 76 -1.47 14.59 4.64
CA LYS A 76 -1.84 13.25 4.21
C LYS A 76 -1.55 12.18 5.26
N VAL A 77 -0.48 12.35 6.03
CA VAL A 77 -0.21 11.48 7.20
C VAL A 77 -1.36 11.54 8.20
N LEU A 78 -1.85 12.74 8.53
CA LEU A 78 -2.98 12.88 9.47
C LEU A 78 -4.25 12.22 8.94
N GLU A 79 -4.58 12.42 7.67
CA GLU A 79 -5.71 11.73 7.03
C GLU A 79 -5.58 10.20 7.10
N LEU A 80 -4.37 9.68 6.87
CA LEU A 80 -4.13 8.24 6.87
C LEU A 80 -4.18 7.65 8.29
N LEU A 81 -3.68 8.37 9.30
CA LEU A 81 -3.82 7.98 10.70
C LEU A 81 -5.28 7.95 11.14
N GLN A 82 -6.10 8.90 10.68
CA GLN A 82 -7.55 8.88 10.91
C GLN A 82 -8.21 7.67 10.25
N LEU A 83 -7.80 7.31 9.03
CA LEU A 83 -8.28 6.10 8.36
C LEU A 83 -7.91 4.84 9.14
N ILE A 84 -6.66 4.72 9.59
CA ILE A 84 -6.21 3.58 10.41
C ILE A 84 -7.06 3.47 11.68
N LEU A 85 -7.24 4.58 12.41
CA LEU A 85 -8.04 4.59 13.62
C LEU A 85 -9.49 4.18 13.36
N LYS A 86 -10.11 4.70 12.28
CA LYS A 86 -11.46 4.30 11.87
C LYS A 86 -11.58 2.82 11.50
N THR A 87 -10.49 2.20 11.04
CA THR A 87 -10.48 0.78 10.67
C THR A 87 -10.34 -0.14 11.90
N LEU A 88 -9.86 0.41 13.02
CA LEU A 88 -9.66 -0.29 14.29
C LEU A 88 -10.83 -0.19 15.27
N LEU A 89 -11.72 0.79 15.06
CA LEU A 89 -12.89 1.09 15.90
C LEU A 89 -14.17 0.57 15.24
#